data_AF-A0A0F7VL97-F1
#
_entry.id   AF-A0A0F7VL97-F1
#
_cell.length_a   1.000
_cell.length_b   1.000
_cell.length_c   1.000
_cell.angle_alpha   90.00
_cell.angle_beta   90.00
_cell.angle_gamma   90.00
#
_symmetry.space_group_name_H-M   'P 1'
#
loop_
_entity.id
_entity.type
_entity.pdbx_description
1 polymer ?
#
loop_
_entity_poly.entity_id
_entity_poly.type
_entity_poly.pdbx_seq_one_letter_code
_entity_poly.pdbx_strand_id
1 'polypeptide(L)'
;MSRASAIEWELRLPGQPTLTVHDNHWVNGERDLVLYKPTVVPEMPSALSNLHNRLRSGISDGAKHGELRVMVFPTYVDAHDRPRIKKSLTTADIADQVGLRHLRELTSREGVRLESAFDRPDLPPVDLDDPQAEKSLQHALFFPAADDETPVVAFVCFRIVPVLRHIGWLSPDDD
;
A
#
# COMPACT_ATOMS: atom_id res chain seq x y z
N MET A 1 -1.69 23.81 -8.72
CA MET A 1 -0.74 23.04 -7.90
C MET A 1 0.23 22.37 -8.85
N SER A 2 1.52 22.70 -8.80
CA SER A 2 2.51 22.20 -9.76
C SER A 2 2.97 20.79 -9.39
N ARG A 3 2.33 19.79 -10.01
CA ARG A 3 2.87 18.43 -10.15
C ARG A 3 4.05 18.53 -11.14
N ALA A 4 5.20 17.95 -10.81
CA ALA A 4 6.33 17.92 -11.76
C ALA A 4 6.08 16.86 -12.85
N SER A 5 5.62 15.67 -12.44
CA SER A 5 5.26 14.58 -13.35
C SER A 5 4.45 13.48 -12.65
N ALA A 6 3.76 12.68 -13.47
CA ALA A 6 3.23 11.37 -13.12
C ALA A 6 4.17 10.31 -13.67
N ILE A 7 4.49 9.29 -12.90
CA ILE A 7 4.80 7.98 -13.50
C ILE A 7 3.53 7.14 -13.38
N GLU A 8 3.04 6.65 -14.50
CA GLU A 8 1.81 5.88 -14.58
C GLU A 8 2.11 4.39 -14.59
N TRP A 9 1.45 3.65 -13.70
CA TRP A 9 1.54 2.21 -13.59
C TRP A 9 0.18 1.59 -13.84
N GLU A 10 0.12 0.64 -14.77
CA GLU A 10 -1.12 -0.04 -15.10
C GLU A 10 -1.29 -1.31 -14.27
N LEU A 11 -2.41 -1.41 -13.58
CA LEU A 11 -2.88 -2.63 -12.93
C LEU A 11 -3.96 -3.25 -13.80
N ARG A 12 -3.66 -4.43 -14.36
CA ARG A 12 -4.55 -5.17 -15.27
C ARG A 12 -5.06 -6.42 -14.58
N LEU A 13 -6.38 -6.57 -14.54
CA LEU A 13 -7.06 -7.77 -14.04
C LEU A 13 -7.85 -8.41 -15.19
N PRO A 14 -7.82 -9.74 -15.36
CA PRO A 14 -8.58 -10.41 -16.41
C PRO A 14 -10.07 -10.06 -16.37
N GLY A 15 -10.62 -9.59 -17.49
CA GLY A 15 -12.03 -9.26 -17.63
C GLY A 15 -12.49 -7.96 -16.94
N GLN A 16 -11.59 -7.20 -16.32
CA GLN A 16 -11.91 -5.92 -15.67
C GLN A 16 -11.27 -4.73 -16.39
N PRO A 17 -11.79 -3.50 -16.21
CA PRO A 17 -11.12 -2.29 -16.68
C PRO A 17 -9.72 -2.13 -16.08
N THR A 18 -8.77 -1.63 -16.88
CA THR A 18 -7.44 -1.26 -16.38
C THR A 18 -7.55 -0.17 -15.32
N LEU A 19 -6.85 -0.36 -14.21
CA LEU A 19 -6.68 0.64 -13.16
C LEU A 19 -5.31 1.29 -13.30
N THR A 20 -5.20 2.59 -13.04
CA THR A 20 -3.92 3.32 -13.15
C THR A 20 -3.50 3.83 -11.78
N VAL A 21 -2.30 3.46 -11.33
CA VAL A 21 -1.65 4.05 -10.17
C VAL A 21 -0.76 5.18 -10.64
N HIS A 22 -0.93 6.35 -10.05
CA HIS A 22 -0.05 7.49 -10.25
C HIS A 22 0.95 7.55 -9.11
N ASP A 23 2.22 7.47 -9.48
CA ASP A 23 3.34 7.87 -8.65
C ASP A 23 3.67 9.33 -8.97
N ASN A 24 3.27 10.23 -8.07
CA ASN A 24 3.42 11.66 -8.28
C ASN A 24 4.74 12.13 -7.71
N HIS A 25 5.52 12.82 -8.53
CA HIS A 25 6.68 13.58 -8.08
C HIS A 25 6.32 15.06 -8.11
N TRP A 26 6.34 15.68 -6.93
CA TRP A 26 5.98 17.08 -6.75
C TRP A 26 7.22 17.98 -6.87
N VAL A 27 7.01 19.23 -7.30
CA VAL A 27 8.12 20.19 -7.50
C VAL A 27 8.85 20.52 -6.18
N ASN A 28 8.17 20.39 -5.05
CA ASN A 28 8.75 20.58 -3.71
C ASN A 28 9.54 19.35 -3.21
N GLY A 29 9.70 18.30 -4.03
CA GLY A 29 10.38 17.06 -3.66
C GLY A 29 9.51 16.03 -2.95
N GLU A 30 8.24 16.34 -2.66
CA GLU A 30 7.30 15.34 -2.13
C GLU A 30 7.02 14.26 -3.19
N ARG A 31 6.71 13.06 -2.72
CA ARG A 31 6.26 11.94 -3.55
C ARG A 31 5.05 11.28 -2.92
N ASP A 32 4.01 11.01 -3.71
CA ASP A 32 2.83 10.27 -3.23
C ASP A 32 2.23 9.36 -4.29
N LEU A 33 1.65 8.25 -3.82
CA LEU A 33 0.96 7.27 -4.65
C LEU A 33 -0.55 7.43 -4.50
N VAL A 34 -1.27 7.31 -5.62
CA VAL A 34 -2.72 7.40 -5.65
C VAL A 34 -3.32 6.56 -6.78
N LEU A 35 -4.49 5.96 -6.55
CA LEU A 35 -5.28 5.36 -7.61
C LEU A 35 -5.93 6.48 -8.43
N TYR A 36 -5.46 6.67 -9.67
CA TYR A 36 -5.88 7.77 -10.53
C TYR A 36 -7.32 7.63 -10.99
N LYS A 37 -8.11 8.70 -10.85
CA LYS A 37 -9.47 8.77 -11.42
C LYS A 37 -9.41 9.21 -12.90
N PRO A 38 -9.77 8.36 -13.87
CA PRO A 38 -9.85 8.76 -15.26
C PRO A 38 -10.95 9.82 -15.48
N THR A 39 -10.79 10.64 -16.51
CA THR A 39 -11.77 11.69 -16.89
C THR A 39 -13.15 11.10 -17.18
N VAL A 40 -13.17 9.91 -17.81
CA VAL A 40 -14.37 9.11 -18.02
C VAL A 40 -14.23 7.87 -17.14
N VAL A 41 -15.00 7.81 -16.07
CA VAL A 41 -15.00 6.68 -15.14
C VAL A 41 -15.94 5.61 -15.71
N PRO A 42 -15.46 4.38 -16.00
CA PRO A 42 -16.34 3.31 -16.41
C PRO A 42 -17.32 2.98 -15.27
N GLU A 43 -18.43 2.31 -15.60
CA GLU A 43 -19.30 1.76 -14.57
C GLU A 43 -18.48 0.83 -13.67
N MET A 44 -18.50 1.09 -12.37
CA MET A 44 -17.71 0.35 -11.39
C MET A 44 -18.38 0.36 -10.01
N PRO A 45 -18.06 -0.62 -9.15
CA PRO A 45 -18.57 -0.64 -7.78
C PRO A 45 -18.24 0.64 -6.99
N SER A 46 -19.18 1.02 -6.11
CA SER A 46 -19.10 2.20 -5.24
C SER A 46 -17.79 2.28 -4.46
N ALA A 47 -17.34 1.17 -3.87
CA ALA A 47 -16.12 1.12 -3.07
C ALA A 47 -14.86 1.48 -3.88
N LEU A 48 -14.75 0.98 -5.11
CA LEU A 48 -13.63 1.29 -6.01
C LEU A 48 -13.70 2.73 -6.51
N SER A 49 -14.89 3.20 -6.89
CA SER A 49 -15.13 4.60 -7.27
C SER A 49 -14.75 5.57 -6.13
N ASN A 50 -15.04 5.19 -4.89
CA ASN A 50 -14.69 5.93 -3.68
C ASN A 50 -13.20 5.86 -3.31
N LEU A 51 -12.42 4.94 -3.89
CA LEU A 51 -10.97 4.88 -3.68
C LEU A 51 -10.22 5.86 -4.58
N HIS A 52 -10.72 6.07 -5.81
CA HIS A 52 -10.09 6.94 -6.80
C HIS A 52 -9.82 8.37 -6.29
N ASN A 53 -8.59 8.85 -6.50
CA ASN A 53 -8.05 10.12 -6.01
C ASN A 53 -8.18 10.34 -4.49
N ARG A 54 -8.39 9.26 -3.70
CA ARG A 54 -8.46 9.28 -2.24
C ARG A 54 -7.40 8.34 -1.65
N LEU A 55 -7.20 8.46 -0.34
CA LEU A 55 -6.28 7.63 0.45
C LEU A 55 -4.85 7.53 -0.15
N ARG A 56 -4.29 8.69 -0.49
CA ARG A 56 -2.92 8.79 -0.99
C ARG A 56 -1.93 8.20 0.02
N SER A 57 -0.85 7.61 -0.48
CA SER A 57 0.26 7.16 0.36
C SER A 57 1.49 8.01 0.06
N GLY A 58 1.81 8.90 0.99
CA GLY A 58 3.04 9.67 0.93
C GLY A 58 4.26 8.77 1.10
N ILE A 59 5.30 9.07 0.34
CA ILE A 59 6.63 8.49 0.47
C ILE A 59 7.50 9.56 1.13
N SER A 60 8.28 9.15 2.13
CA SER A 60 9.13 10.05 2.90
C SER A 60 10.49 9.42 3.13
N ASP A 61 11.45 10.22 3.55
CA ASP A 61 12.77 9.70 3.89
C ASP A 61 12.70 8.67 5.03
N GLY A 62 13.50 7.62 4.89
CA GLY A 62 13.83 6.68 5.95
C GLY A 62 14.86 7.25 6.92
N ALA A 63 15.34 6.40 7.83
CA ALA A 63 16.38 6.82 8.79
C ALA A 63 17.79 6.79 8.16
N LYS A 64 17.99 5.96 7.13
CA LYS A 64 19.28 5.80 6.44
C LYS A 64 19.37 6.69 5.21
N HIS A 65 20.57 7.15 4.89
CA HIS A 65 20.79 7.92 3.66
C HIS A 65 20.46 7.08 2.42
N GLY A 66 19.66 7.64 1.51
CA GLY A 66 19.23 6.95 0.29
C GLY A 66 18.15 5.89 0.52
N GLU A 67 17.52 5.88 1.70
CA GLU A 67 16.38 5.03 2.01
C GLU A 67 15.11 5.88 2.05
N LEU A 68 14.04 5.34 1.47
CA LEU A 68 12.70 5.88 1.55
C LEU A 68 11.81 4.93 2.34
N ARG A 69 10.66 5.44 2.77
CA ARG A 69 9.62 4.66 3.41
C ARG A 69 8.23 5.03 2.94
N VAL A 70 7.35 4.03 2.96
CA VAL A 70 5.90 4.20 2.79
C VAL A 70 5.19 3.55 3.97
N MET A 71 4.20 4.23 4.55
CA MET A 71 3.44 3.70 5.68
C MET A 71 2.53 2.56 5.22
N VAL A 72 2.60 1.44 5.93
CA VAL A 72 1.76 0.27 5.69
C VAL A 72 0.45 0.45 6.43
N PHE A 73 -0.50 1.09 5.75
CA PHE A 73 -1.85 1.31 6.26
C PHE A 73 -2.85 0.57 5.37
N PRO A 74 -3.14 -0.72 5.63
CA PRO A 74 -4.09 -1.47 4.83
C PRO A 74 -5.47 -0.81 4.77
N THR A 75 -6.08 -0.85 3.59
CA THR A 75 -7.45 -0.39 3.39
C THR A 75 -8.45 -1.44 3.88
N TYR A 76 -9.56 -1.00 4.43
CA TYR A 76 -10.78 -1.80 4.59
C TYR A 76 -11.98 -0.99 4.09
N VAL A 77 -13.06 -1.66 3.70
CA VAL A 77 -14.29 -1.00 3.26
C VAL A 77 -15.28 -0.99 4.42
N ASP A 78 -15.80 0.19 4.78
CA ASP A 78 -16.81 0.31 5.83
C ASP A 78 -18.22 -0.07 5.33
N ALA A 79 -19.20 -0.13 6.24
CA ALA A 79 -20.58 -0.51 5.93
C ALA A 79 -21.31 0.40 4.91
N HIS A 80 -20.69 1.51 4.50
CA HIS A 80 -21.23 2.45 3.51
C HIS A 80 -20.42 2.45 2.19
N ASP A 81 -19.69 1.37 1.91
CA ASP A 81 -18.78 1.24 0.77
C ASP A 81 -17.73 2.37 0.68
N ARG A 82 -17.24 2.83 1.84
CA ARG A 82 -16.17 3.83 1.88
C ARG A 82 -14.87 3.16 2.27
N PRO A 83 -13.83 3.21 1.41
CA PRO A 83 -12.49 2.84 1.79
C PRO A 83 -11.98 3.67 2.97
N ARG A 84 -11.47 2.98 3.99
CA ARG A 84 -10.85 3.49 5.21
C ARG A 84 -9.51 2.82 5.41
N ILE A 85 -8.71 3.35 6.33
CA ILE A 85 -7.35 2.86 6.56
C ILE A 85 -7.23 2.35 8.00
N LYS A 86 -6.58 1.21 8.19
CA LYS A 86 -6.12 0.77 9.51
C LYS A 86 -4.69 1.27 9.70
N LYS A 87 -4.48 2.13 10.69
CA LYS A 87 -3.17 2.74 10.95
C LYS A 87 -2.29 1.93 11.88
N SER A 88 -2.91 1.08 12.70
CA SER A 88 -2.23 0.29 13.72
C SER A 88 -2.79 -1.13 13.66
N LEU A 89 -1.91 -2.10 13.46
CA LEU A 89 -2.24 -3.52 13.33
C LEU A 89 -1.14 -4.35 13.96
N THR A 90 -1.42 -5.59 14.35
CA THR A 90 -0.34 -6.54 14.67
C THR A 90 0.34 -7.00 13.37
N THR A 91 1.51 -7.63 13.46
CA THR A 91 2.17 -8.18 12.26
C THR A 91 1.35 -9.34 11.70
N ALA A 92 0.75 -10.16 12.56
CA ALA A 92 -0.22 -11.19 12.20
C ALA A 92 -1.42 -10.59 11.44
N ASP A 93 -2.04 -9.52 11.94
CA ASP A 93 -3.20 -8.90 11.26
C ASP A 93 -2.86 -8.36 9.85
N ILE A 94 -1.62 -7.92 9.62
CA ILE A 94 -1.17 -7.48 8.30
C ILE A 94 -0.97 -8.70 7.40
N ALA A 95 -0.35 -9.76 7.91
CA ALA A 95 -0.18 -11.03 7.21
C ALA A 95 -1.52 -11.63 6.80
N ASP A 96 -2.52 -11.63 7.68
CA ASP A 96 -3.86 -12.14 7.39
C ASP A 96 -4.59 -11.30 6.32
N GLN A 97 -4.43 -9.96 6.36
CA GLN A 97 -5.12 -9.08 5.41
C GLN A 97 -4.51 -9.09 4.01
N VAL A 98 -3.19 -9.24 3.92
CA VAL A 98 -2.44 -9.08 2.66
C VAL A 98 -2.01 -10.42 2.08
N GLY A 99 -1.90 -11.44 2.91
CA GLY A 99 -1.31 -12.74 2.61
C GLY A 99 0.16 -12.76 3.01
N LEU A 100 0.53 -13.73 3.87
CA LEU A 100 1.92 -13.86 4.35
C LEU A 100 2.91 -14.08 3.21
N ARG A 101 2.52 -14.88 2.20
CA ARG A 101 3.32 -15.12 0.99
C ARG A 101 3.63 -13.81 0.26
N HIS A 102 2.65 -12.95 0.05
CA HIS A 102 2.82 -11.67 -0.64
C HIS A 102 3.73 -10.71 0.14
N LEU A 103 3.65 -10.70 1.47
CA LEU A 103 4.57 -9.91 2.30
C LEU A 103 6.00 -10.41 2.22
N ARG A 104 6.21 -11.73 2.22
CA ARG A 104 7.54 -12.33 2.04
C ARG A 104 8.11 -12.05 0.65
N GLU A 105 7.29 -12.15 -0.39
CA GLU A 105 7.70 -11.78 -1.76
C GLU A 105 8.11 -10.30 -1.83
N LEU A 106 7.31 -9.40 -1.27
CA LEU A 106 7.62 -7.97 -1.23
C LEU A 106 8.91 -7.66 -0.46
N THR A 107 9.13 -8.31 0.69
CA THR A 107 10.31 -8.11 1.54
C THR A 107 11.54 -8.91 1.09
N SER A 108 11.39 -9.85 0.15
CA SER A 108 12.52 -10.54 -0.48
C SER A 108 13.29 -9.68 -1.49
N ARG A 109 12.68 -8.56 -1.93
CA ARG A 109 13.31 -7.59 -2.83
C ARG A 109 14.52 -6.94 -2.14
N GLU A 110 15.57 -6.68 -2.91
CA GLU A 110 16.83 -6.16 -2.38
C GLU A 110 16.65 -4.83 -1.64
N GLY A 111 17.09 -4.78 -0.39
CA GLY A 111 17.01 -3.58 0.45
C GLY A 111 15.62 -3.25 0.99
N VAL A 112 14.60 -4.07 0.70
CA VAL A 112 13.23 -3.87 1.18
C VAL A 112 13.03 -4.51 2.55
N ARG A 113 12.48 -3.76 3.50
CA ARG A 113 12.25 -4.24 4.87
C ARG A 113 10.90 -3.76 5.39
N LEU A 114 10.16 -4.64 6.06
CA LEU A 114 8.96 -4.28 6.81
C LEU A 114 9.33 -4.15 8.29
N GLU A 115 9.12 -2.96 8.86
CA GLU A 115 9.48 -2.70 10.26
C GLU A 115 8.44 -1.80 10.93
N SER A 116 8.58 -1.60 12.25
CA SER A 116 7.88 -0.50 12.92
C SER A 116 8.29 0.82 12.30
N ALA A 117 7.31 1.67 11.98
CA ALA A 117 7.54 2.99 11.42
C ALA A 117 8.19 3.96 12.41
N PHE A 118 8.13 3.66 13.70
CA PHE A 118 8.71 4.49 14.75
C PHE A 118 9.61 3.64 15.63
N ASP A 119 10.79 4.17 15.93
CA ASP A 119 11.66 3.61 16.94
C ASP A 119 11.15 4.03 18.33
N ARG A 120 10.78 3.04 19.14
CA ARG A 120 10.39 3.23 20.53
C ARG A 120 10.94 2.06 21.34
N PRO A 121 11.30 2.28 22.62
CA PRO A 121 11.61 1.19 23.51
C PRO A 121 10.42 0.22 23.57
N ASP A 122 10.72 -1.08 23.68
CA ASP A 122 9.74 -2.15 23.92
C ASP A 122 8.69 -2.35 22.81
N LEU A 123 9.06 -2.10 21.55
CA LEU A 123 8.26 -2.59 20.42
C LEU A 123 8.67 -4.02 20.08
N PRO A 124 7.71 -4.96 19.91
CA PRO A 124 8.03 -6.28 19.41
C PRO A 124 8.65 -6.18 18.01
N PRO A 125 9.55 -7.11 17.66
CA PRO A 125 10.09 -7.18 16.32
C PRO A 125 8.98 -7.40 15.29
N VAL A 126 9.20 -6.90 14.08
CA VAL A 126 8.40 -7.29 12.92
C VAL A 126 9.11 -8.47 12.29
N ASP A 127 8.59 -9.67 12.53
CA ASP A 127 9.08 -10.92 11.98
C ASP A 127 7.97 -11.53 11.10
N LEU A 128 8.31 -11.91 9.86
CA LEU A 128 7.37 -12.58 8.95
C LEU A 128 7.50 -14.11 9.03
N ASP A 129 8.51 -14.65 9.70
CA ASP A 129 8.62 -16.07 10.00
C ASP A 129 7.84 -16.45 11.25
N ASP A 130 7.73 -15.52 12.20
CA ASP A 130 6.86 -15.60 13.38
C ASP A 130 6.06 -14.29 13.59
N PRO A 131 4.96 -14.08 12.84
CA PRO A 131 4.17 -12.85 12.92
C PRO A 131 3.55 -12.63 14.31
N GLN A 132 4.07 -11.64 15.05
CA GLN A 132 3.52 -11.27 16.36
C GLN A 132 2.05 -10.82 16.28
N ALA A 133 1.27 -11.18 17.31
CA ALA A 133 -0.18 -10.94 17.40
C ALA A 133 -0.59 -10.15 18.66
N GLU A 134 0.35 -9.80 19.54
CA GLU A 134 0.07 -9.29 20.87
C GLU A 134 -0.08 -7.76 20.88
N LYS A 135 0.70 -7.04 20.07
CA LYS A 135 0.76 -5.57 20.14
C LYS A 135 0.67 -4.94 18.76
N SER A 136 -0.31 -4.08 18.58
CA SER A 136 -0.45 -3.32 17.33
C SER A 136 0.64 -2.25 17.20
N LEU A 137 1.16 -2.12 15.99
CA LEU A 137 2.19 -1.16 15.59
C LEU A 137 1.72 -0.37 14.39
N GLN A 138 2.35 0.78 14.15
CA GLN A 138 2.33 1.38 12.81
C GLN A 138 3.50 0.81 12.05
N HIS A 139 3.25 0.10 10.96
CA HIS A 139 4.29 -0.49 10.13
C HIS A 139 4.68 0.46 8.99
N ALA A 140 5.93 0.39 8.56
CA ALA A 140 6.41 1.02 7.35
C ALA A 140 7.23 0.02 6.55
N LEU A 141 7.13 0.14 5.23
CA LEU A 141 8.03 -0.54 4.31
C LEU A 141 9.15 0.44 3.97
N PHE A 142 10.38 0.04 4.24
CA PHE A 142 11.60 0.77 3.92
C PHE A 142 12.19 0.17 2.64
N PHE A 143 12.70 1.00 1.75
CA PHE A 143 13.23 0.57 0.45
C PHE A 143 14.28 1.56 -0.07
N PRO A 144 15.19 1.14 -0.98
CA PRO A 144 16.16 2.05 -1.58
C PRO A 144 15.48 3.16 -2.39
N ALA A 145 16.02 4.38 -2.37
CA ALA A 145 15.48 5.51 -3.12
C ALA A 145 15.46 5.30 -4.64
N ALA A 146 16.33 4.41 -5.15
CA ALA A 146 16.37 4.00 -6.55
C ALA A 146 15.33 2.93 -6.94
N ASP A 147 14.58 2.39 -5.96
CA ASP A 147 13.53 1.40 -6.21
C ASP A 147 12.19 2.10 -6.45
N ASP A 148 11.85 2.25 -7.73
CA ASP A 148 10.61 2.89 -8.15
C ASP A 148 9.38 1.97 -8.05
N GLU A 149 9.59 0.66 -8.01
CA GLU A 149 8.52 -0.32 -8.16
C GLU A 149 8.00 -0.82 -6.79
N THR A 150 8.87 -1.04 -5.80
CA THR A 150 8.46 -1.44 -4.45
C THR A 150 7.36 -0.57 -3.84
N PRO A 151 7.43 0.77 -3.87
CA PRO A 151 6.36 1.58 -3.29
C PRO A 151 5.04 1.44 -4.06
N VAL A 152 5.07 1.23 -5.37
CA VAL A 152 3.87 0.99 -6.19
C VAL A 152 3.24 -0.36 -5.83
N VAL A 153 4.03 -1.41 -5.74
CA VAL A 153 3.57 -2.75 -5.31
C VAL A 153 2.98 -2.67 -3.90
N ALA A 154 3.66 -2.01 -2.96
CA ALA A 154 3.14 -1.79 -1.61
C ALA A 154 1.80 -1.04 -1.64
N PHE A 155 1.67 0.03 -2.43
CA PHE A 155 0.40 0.75 -2.57
C PHE A 155 -0.71 -0.15 -3.13
N VAL A 156 -0.43 -0.97 -4.13
CA VAL A 156 -1.40 -1.94 -4.66
C VAL A 156 -1.81 -2.93 -3.57
N CYS A 157 -0.85 -3.60 -2.92
CA CYS A 157 -1.10 -4.61 -1.89
C CYS A 157 -1.88 -4.07 -0.69
N PHE A 158 -1.53 -2.88 -0.19
CA PHE A 158 -2.14 -2.35 1.02
C PHE A 158 -3.36 -1.48 0.75
N ARG A 159 -3.46 -0.79 -0.39
CA ARG A 159 -4.56 0.16 -0.64
C ARG A 159 -5.64 -0.36 -1.58
N ILE A 160 -5.24 -1.05 -2.64
CA ILE A 160 -6.12 -1.40 -3.75
C ILE A 160 -6.66 -2.82 -3.58
N VAL A 161 -5.78 -3.80 -3.34
CA VAL A 161 -6.14 -5.22 -3.22
C VAL A 161 -7.27 -5.47 -2.22
N PRO A 162 -7.28 -4.89 -1.00
CA PRO A 162 -8.39 -5.10 -0.06
C PRO A 162 -9.75 -4.63 -0.61
N VAL A 163 -9.77 -3.56 -1.40
CA VAL A 163 -11.00 -3.08 -2.05
C VAL A 163 -11.40 -3.98 -3.21
N LEU A 164 -10.44 -4.47 -3.99
CA LEU A 164 -10.69 -5.42 -5.08
C LEU A 164 -11.25 -6.75 -4.56
N ARG A 165 -10.75 -7.24 -3.42
CA ARG A 165 -11.29 -8.41 -2.73
C ARG A 165 -12.71 -8.15 -2.22
N HIS A 166 -12.96 -6.99 -1.59
CA HIS A 166 -14.29 -6.60 -1.11
C HIS A 166 -15.35 -6.58 -2.21
N ILE A 167 -15.03 -6.09 -3.40
CA ILE A 167 -15.97 -6.02 -4.54
C ILE A 167 -16.01 -7.32 -5.37
N GLY A 168 -15.27 -8.36 -4.98
CA GLY A 168 -15.24 -9.65 -5.68
C GLY A 168 -14.48 -9.65 -7.01
N TRP A 169 -13.60 -8.68 -7.25
CA TRP A 169 -12.75 -8.64 -8.46
C TRP A 169 -11.45 -9.42 -8.30
N LEU A 170 -11.06 -9.70 -7.05
CA LEU A 170 -9.99 -10.61 -6.70
C LEU A 170 -10.52 -11.60 -5.67
N SER A 171 -10.16 -12.88 -5.82
CA SER A 171 -10.40 -13.87 -4.78
C SER A 171 -9.61 -13.52 -3.51
N PRO A 172 -10.06 -13.96 -2.33
CA PRO A 172 -9.17 -14.09 -1.17
C PRO A 172 -7.96 -14.92 -1.55
N ASP A 173 -6.83 -14.71 -0.88
CA ASP A 173 -5.70 -15.62 -1.08
C ASP A 173 -6.12 -17.02 -0.60
N ASP A 174 -5.85 -18.02 -1.44
CA ASP A 174 -5.88 -19.41 -0.99
C ASP A 174 -4.65 -19.61 -0.10
N ASP A 175 -4.88 -19.97 1.18
CA ASP A 175 -3.83 -20.32 2.15
C ASP A 175 -3.02 -21.56 1.72
#